data_AF-A0AAV2Z989-F1
#
_entry.id   AF-A0AAV2Z989-F1
#
_cell.length_a   1.000
_cell.length_b   1.000
_cell.length_c   1.000
_cell.angle_alpha   90.00
_cell.angle_beta   90.00
_cell.angle_gamma   90.00
#
_symmetry.space_group_name_H-M   'P 1'
#
loop_
_entity.id
_entity.type
_entity.pdbx_description
1 polymer ?
#
loop_
_entity_poly.entity_id
_entity_poly.type
_entity_poly.pdbx_seq_one_letter_code
_entity_poly.pdbx_strand_id
1 'polypeptide(L)'
;MQAVVDDHQRFMPFSICSGQNNDKSVFNLSQFGQHCHRMIRRRHYFVADAGYQLYCHVITQYTIEASIPKDEAKFNKVHSSTRIVVEMAFGRFKNVFRIFKSALLHESATEMSLVIQTAILLHNLMIDARERSDVCRSRIGCTLEETARVCQVALVAKMQLLIAMH
;
A
#
# COMPACT_ATOMS: atom_id res chain seq x y z
N MET A 1 4.12 -7.10 8.96
CA MET A 1 4.23 -7.25 7.50
C MET A 1 4.39 -5.88 6.87
N GLN A 2 5.12 -5.83 5.76
CA GLN A 2 5.29 -4.69 4.86
C GLN A 2 4.54 -5.01 3.57
N ALA A 3 3.79 -4.09 2.99
CA ALA A 3 3.15 -4.29 1.70
C ALA A 3 2.97 -3.00 0.90
N VAL A 4 3.19 -3.14 -0.40
CA VAL A 4 2.77 -2.19 -1.41
C VAL A 4 1.30 -2.37 -1.69
N VAL A 5 0.58 -1.27 -1.89
CA VAL A 5 -0.81 -1.31 -2.36
C VAL A 5 -0.94 -0.41 -3.57
N ASP A 6 -1.83 -0.73 -4.49
CA ASP A 6 -2.23 0.17 -5.57
C ASP A 6 -3.47 1.00 -5.19
N ASP A 7 -3.91 1.85 -6.11
CA ASP A 7 -5.11 2.68 -5.95
C ASP A 7 -6.42 1.86 -5.89
N HIS A 8 -6.40 0.61 -6.39
CA HIS A 8 -7.51 -0.33 -6.33
C HIS A 8 -7.55 -1.13 -5.01
N GLN A 9 -6.69 -0.80 -4.05
CA GLN A 9 -6.55 -1.51 -2.76
C GLN A 9 -6.03 -2.95 -2.89
N ARG A 10 -5.35 -3.29 -3.99
CA ARG A 10 -4.69 -4.60 -4.16
C ARG A 10 -3.34 -4.57 -3.50
N PHE A 11 -3.00 -5.64 -2.80
CA PHE A 11 -1.66 -5.81 -2.27
C PHE A 11 -0.72 -6.28 -3.39
N MET A 12 0.36 -5.55 -3.62
CA MET A 12 1.43 -5.93 -4.54
C MET A 12 2.58 -6.59 -3.74
N PRO A 13 3.89 -6.44 -4.02
CA PRO A 13 4.88 -7.21 -3.27
C PRO A 13 4.79 -6.88 -1.78
N PHE A 14 4.80 -7.93 -0.97
CA PHE A 14 4.69 -7.85 0.48
C PHE A 14 5.75 -8.72 1.14
N SER A 15 6.06 -8.43 2.40
CA SER A 15 7.03 -9.17 3.20
C SER A 15 6.46 -9.40 4.60
N ILE A 16 6.52 -10.65 5.06
CA ILE A 16 6.07 -11.04 6.39
C ILE A 16 7.31 -11.19 7.25
N CYS A 17 7.39 -10.39 8.31
CA CYS A 17 8.52 -10.37 9.23
C CYS A 17 8.02 -10.52 10.67
N SER A 18 8.87 -11.07 11.52
CA SER A 18 8.63 -11.12 12.97
C SER A 18 8.50 -9.71 13.55
N GLY A 19 7.67 -9.55 14.58
CA GLY A 19 7.22 -8.27 15.11
C GLY A 19 8.28 -7.39 15.78
N GLN A 20 9.56 -7.78 15.76
CA GLN A 20 10.67 -7.03 16.38
C GLN A 20 11.47 -6.18 15.38
N ASN A 21 11.17 -6.26 14.09
CA ASN A 21 11.90 -5.50 13.08
C ASN A 21 11.29 -4.11 12.88
N ASN A 22 12.14 -3.09 12.78
CA ASN A 22 11.71 -1.74 12.39
C ASN A 22 11.48 -1.65 10.87
N ASP A 23 10.74 -0.63 10.46
CA ASP A 23 10.31 -0.35 9.09
C ASP A 23 11.48 -0.34 8.10
N LYS A 24 12.58 0.32 8.49
CA LYS A 24 13.78 0.44 7.66
C LYS A 24 14.45 -0.91 7.44
N SER A 25 14.58 -1.72 8.49
CA SER A 25 15.19 -3.03 8.42
C SER A 25 14.35 -3.97 7.55
N VAL A 26 13.03 -3.99 7.72
CA VAL A 26 12.13 -4.80 6.88
C VAL A 26 12.25 -4.37 5.42
N PHE A 27 12.31 -3.06 5.16
CA PHE A 27 12.48 -2.55 3.80
C PHE A 27 13.78 -3.01 3.16
N ASN A 28 14.89 -2.70 3.80
CA ASN A 28 16.23 -2.92 3.26
C ASN A 28 16.51 -4.41 3.06
N LEU A 29 15.93 -5.28 3.89
CA LEU A 29 16.07 -6.73 3.79
C LEU A 29 15.06 -7.38 2.83
N SER A 30 13.94 -6.71 2.52
CA SER A 30 12.94 -7.25 1.59
C SER A 30 13.46 -7.30 0.15
N GLN A 31 13.02 -8.31 -0.60
CA GLN A 31 13.26 -8.38 -2.05
C GLN A 31 12.76 -7.10 -2.74
N PHE A 32 11.64 -6.57 -2.28
CA PHE A 32 11.08 -5.34 -2.81
C PHE A 32 12.00 -4.14 -2.59
N GLY A 33 12.46 -3.88 -1.38
CA GLY A 33 13.36 -2.75 -1.11
C GLY A 33 14.67 -2.83 -1.89
N GLN A 34 15.20 -4.04 -2.08
CA GLN A 34 16.40 -4.27 -2.90
C GLN A 34 16.21 -3.96 -4.38
N HIS A 35 15.00 -4.10 -4.94
CA HIS A 35 14.75 -4.03 -6.38
C HIS A 35 13.81 -2.90 -6.83
N CYS A 36 13.14 -2.22 -5.90
CA CYS A 36 12.10 -1.23 -6.20
C CYS A 36 12.58 -0.08 -7.09
N HIS A 37 13.84 0.35 -6.94
CA HIS A 37 14.48 1.35 -7.80
C HIS A 37 14.53 0.97 -9.29
N ARG A 38 14.49 -0.33 -9.63
CA ARG A 38 14.48 -0.83 -11.02
C ARG A 38 13.06 -1.03 -11.55
N MET A 39 12.09 -1.21 -10.66
CA MET A 39 10.69 -1.45 -11.02
C MET A 39 9.94 -0.15 -11.29
N ILE A 40 10.37 0.95 -10.68
CA ILE A 40 9.72 2.25 -10.82
C ILE A 40 10.08 2.92 -12.14
N ARG A 41 9.08 3.51 -12.81
CA ARG A 41 9.29 4.28 -14.04
C ARG A 41 9.93 5.64 -13.72
N ARG A 42 10.54 6.26 -14.73
CA ARG A 42 11.14 7.60 -14.57
C ARG A 42 10.07 8.60 -14.13
N ARG A 43 10.46 9.51 -13.23
CA ARG A 43 9.60 10.54 -12.61
C ARG A 43 8.50 10.01 -11.70
N HIS A 44 8.54 8.72 -11.38
CA HIS A 44 7.64 8.17 -10.41
C HIS A 44 8.37 7.93 -9.11
N TYR A 45 7.61 8.08 -8.04
CA TYR A 45 8.10 7.87 -6.71
C TYR A 45 7.17 6.95 -6.00
N PHE A 46 7.76 6.18 -5.13
CA PHE A 46 6.97 5.53 -4.16
C PHE A 46 6.77 6.39 -2.92
N VAL A 47 5.60 6.30 -2.29
CA VAL A 47 5.32 7.11 -1.10
C VAL A 47 5.27 6.27 0.18
N ALA A 48 5.85 6.81 1.24
CA ALA A 48 6.28 6.09 2.43
C ALA A 48 5.83 6.64 3.78
N ASP A 49 5.79 5.78 4.81
CA ASP A 49 5.66 6.24 6.19
C ASP A 49 6.92 6.97 6.66
N ALA A 50 6.81 7.81 7.69
CA ALA A 50 7.93 8.49 8.32
C ALA A 50 8.99 7.53 8.88
N GLY A 51 8.59 6.28 9.19
CA GLY A 51 9.50 5.25 9.67
C GLY A 51 10.54 4.79 8.64
N TYR A 52 10.34 5.10 7.36
CA TYR A 52 11.25 4.68 6.28
C TYR A 52 12.40 5.63 6.07
N GLN A 53 13.40 5.15 5.34
CA GLN A 53 14.46 5.99 4.82
C GLN A 53 14.02 6.66 3.51
N LEU A 54 14.33 7.94 3.39
CA LEU A 54 14.15 8.69 2.15
C LEU A 54 15.15 8.20 1.09
N TYR A 55 14.67 7.94 -0.12
CA TYR A 55 15.48 7.58 -1.29
C TYR A 55 15.02 8.36 -2.52
N CYS A 56 15.83 8.36 -3.59
CA CYS A 56 15.45 8.99 -4.87
C CYS A 56 14.18 8.41 -5.51
N HIS A 57 13.75 7.21 -5.08
CA HIS A 57 12.57 6.51 -5.55
C HIS A 57 11.54 6.27 -4.42
N VAL A 58 11.82 6.73 -3.19
CA VAL A 58 10.96 6.56 -2.01
C VAL A 58 10.87 7.87 -1.24
N ILE A 59 9.68 8.45 -1.20
CA ILE A 59 9.41 9.74 -0.56
C ILE A 59 8.74 9.52 0.79
N THR A 60 9.29 10.12 1.85
CA THR A 60 8.73 10.14 3.20
C THR A 60 8.23 11.55 3.56
N GLN A 61 7.32 11.64 4.52
CA GLN A 61 6.88 12.94 5.06
C GLN A 61 8.04 13.68 5.77
N TYR A 62 7.96 15.01 5.82
CA TYR A 62 8.83 15.82 6.67
C TYR A 62 8.55 15.51 8.15
N THR A 63 9.58 15.69 8.98
CA THR A 63 9.45 15.57 10.44
C THR A 63 8.42 16.58 10.95
N ILE A 64 7.50 16.12 11.80
CA ILE A 64 6.48 16.99 12.38
C ILE A 64 7.06 17.68 13.60
N GLU A 65 7.27 18.98 13.49
CA GLU A 65 7.79 19.85 14.55
C GLU A 65 6.80 21.00 14.83
N ALA A 66 6.89 21.61 16.01
CA ALA A 66 5.96 22.65 16.45
C ALA A 66 5.93 23.89 15.52
N SER A 67 7.03 24.16 14.82
CA SER A 67 7.19 25.30 13.91
C SER A 67 7.48 24.85 12.47
N ILE A 68 6.74 23.85 11.97
CA ILE A 68 6.91 23.37 10.59
C ILE A 68 6.58 24.48 9.56
N PRO A 69 7.44 24.70 8.55
CA PRO A 69 7.15 25.62 7.46
C PRO A 69 5.84 25.29 6.74
N LYS A 70 5.14 26.32 6.22
CA LYS A 70 3.83 26.15 5.56
C LYS A 70 3.88 25.18 4.39
N ASP A 71 4.96 25.20 3.61
CA ASP A 71 5.12 24.34 2.43
C ASP A 71 5.35 22.88 2.82
N GLU A 72 6.13 22.62 3.87
CA GLU A 72 6.33 21.28 4.43
C GLU A 72 5.05 20.73 5.07
N ALA A 73 4.29 21.57 5.77
CA ALA A 73 2.98 21.21 6.30
C ALA A 73 1.99 20.87 5.18
N LYS A 74 1.99 21.65 4.09
CA LYS A 74 1.16 21.38 2.90
C LYS A 74 1.58 20.07 2.23
N PHE A 75 2.88 19.83 2.09
CA PHE A 75 3.40 18.56 1.59
C PHE A 75 2.95 17.40 2.47
N ASN A 76 3.17 17.48 3.79
CA ASN A 76 2.76 16.45 4.75
C ASN A 76 1.26 16.20 4.75
N LYS A 77 0.43 17.21 4.46
CA LYS A 77 -1.01 17.06 4.29
C LYS A 77 -1.33 16.25 3.04
N VAL A 78 -0.79 16.63 1.88
CA VAL A 78 -1.00 15.91 0.62
C VAL A 78 -0.49 14.48 0.76
N HIS A 79 0.74 14.32 1.26
CA HIS A 79 1.31 13.05 1.65
C HIS A 79 0.32 12.31 2.55
N SER A 80 -0.10 12.81 3.70
CA SER A 80 -1.07 12.11 4.56
C SER A 80 -2.40 11.73 3.87
N SER A 81 -2.99 12.59 3.05
CA SER A 81 -4.25 12.29 2.33
C SER A 81 -4.09 11.19 1.31
N THR A 82 -2.95 11.21 0.64
CA THR A 82 -2.51 10.15 -0.22
C THR A 82 -2.48 8.83 0.60
N ARG A 83 -2.23 8.82 1.91
CA ARG A 83 -2.03 7.58 2.70
C ARG A 83 -3.28 6.73 2.87
N ILE A 84 -4.41 7.34 2.58
CA ILE A 84 -5.71 6.80 2.92
C ILE A 84 -5.97 5.49 2.17
N VAL A 85 -5.47 5.28 0.94
CA VAL A 85 -5.81 4.06 0.18
C VAL A 85 -5.31 2.79 0.84
N VAL A 86 -4.11 2.81 1.42
CA VAL A 86 -3.57 1.63 2.09
C VAL A 86 -4.28 1.46 3.44
N GLU A 87 -4.64 2.52 4.16
CA GLU A 87 -5.52 2.41 5.35
C GLU A 87 -6.84 1.73 5.00
N MET A 88 -7.45 2.13 3.88
CA MET A 88 -8.65 1.50 3.35
C MET A 88 -8.42 0.05 2.96
N ALA A 89 -7.31 -0.28 2.27
CA ALA A 89 -6.98 -1.64 1.85
C ALA A 89 -6.82 -2.58 3.06
N PHE A 90 -6.07 -2.17 4.08
CA PHE A 90 -5.92 -2.95 5.32
C PHE A 90 -7.20 -3.00 6.14
N GLY A 91 -7.97 -1.92 6.19
CA GLY A 91 -9.28 -1.89 6.84
C GLY A 91 -10.24 -2.90 6.19
N ARG A 92 -10.33 -2.89 4.86
CA ARG A 92 -11.12 -3.85 4.08
C ARG A 92 -10.62 -5.27 4.28
N PHE A 93 -9.31 -5.51 4.19
CA PHE A 93 -8.69 -6.81 4.40
C PHE A 93 -9.07 -7.40 5.76
N LYS A 94 -8.90 -6.65 6.86
CA LYS A 94 -9.27 -7.10 8.21
C LYS A 94 -10.78 -7.28 8.40
N ASN A 95 -11.60 -6.52 7.67
CA ASN A 95 -13.05 -6.64 7.73
C ASN A 95 -13.56 -7.89 7.01
N VAL A 96 -12.96 -8.24 5.86
CA VAL A 96 -13.27 -9.47 5.11
C VAL A 96 -12.72 -10.68 5.87
N PHE A 97 -11.44 -10.65 6.23
CA PHE A 97 -10.77 -11.74 6.93
C PHE A 97 -10.71 -11.43 8.43
N ARG A 98 -11.85 -11.63 9.10
CA ARG A 98 -12.03 -11.30 10.52
C ARG A 98 -11.03 -11.99 11.45
N ILE A 99 -10.41 -13.09 11.01
CA ILE A 99 -9.34 -13.79 11.74
C ILE A 99 -8.16 -12.86 12.09
N PHE A 100 -7.90 -11.81 11.29
CA PHE A 100 -6.81 -10.85 11.55
C PHE A 100 -7.24 -9.67 12.43
N LYS A 101 -8.48 -9.67 12.97
CA LYS A 101 -8.90 -8.70 14.00
C LYS A 101 -8.38 -9.06 15.39
N SER A 102 -7.93 -10.29 15.57
CA SER A 102 -7.36 -10.80 16.80
C SER A 102 -5.95 -11.34 16.53
N ALA A 103 -5.16 -11.52 17.60
CA ALA A 103 -3.85 -12.16 17.46
C ALA A 103 -4.04 -13.59 16.93
N LEU A 104 -3.27 -13.94 15.91
CA LEU A 104 -3.23 -15.31 15.40
C LEU A 104 -2.41 -16.16 16.38
N LEU A 105 -3.07 -17.12 17.02
CA LEU A 105 -2.43 -18.12 17.86
C LEU A 105 -2.12 -19.33 16.99
N HIS A 106 -0.95 -19.32 16.35
CA HIS A 106 -0.42 -20.47 15.62
C HIS A 106 0.87 -20.95 16.28
N GLU A 107 1.06 -22.26 16.30
CA GLU A 107 2.27 -22.89 16.84
C GLU A 107 3.50 -22.63 15.95
N SER A 108 3.28 -22.39 14.65
CA SER A 108 4.33 -22.15 13.67
C SER A 108 4.21 -20.81 12.94
N ALA A 109 5.33 -20.09 12.87
CA ALA A 109 5.46 -18.85 12.08
C ALA A 109 5.25 -19.10 10.57
N THR A 110 5.58 -20.29 10.09
CA THR A 110 5.40 -20.69 8.68
C THR A 110 3.92 -20.82 8.34
N GLU A 111 3.14 -21.47 9.20
CA GLU A 111 1.69 -21.62 9.01
C GLU A 111 0.99 -20.27 9.04
N MET A 112 1.36 -19.41 10.00
CA MET A 112 0.85 -18.04 10.06
C MET A 112 1.16 -17.26 8.79
N SER A 113 2.38 -17.39 8.26
CA SER A 113 2.79 -16.76 7.00
C SER A 113 1.96 -17.25 5.82
N LEU A 114 1.67 -18.55 5.74
CA LEU A 114 0.83 -19.13 4.68
C LEU A 114 -0.62 -18.63 4.75
N VAL A 115 -1.19 -18.54 5.95
CA VAL A 115 -2.54 -17.99 6.15
C VAL A 115 -2.60 -16.53 5.68
N ILE A 116 -1.62 -15.72 6.06
CA ILE A 116 -1.53 -14.32 5.63
C ILE A 116 -1.40 -14.22 4.10
N GLN A 117 -0.47 -14.97 3.50
CA GLN A 117 -0.27 -14.99 2.05
C GLN A 117 -1.54 -15.39 1.29
N THR A 118 -2.20 -16.46 1.72
CA THR A 118 -3.42 -16.97 1.09
C THR A 118 -4.54 -15.94 1.16
N ALA A 119 -4.72 -15.29 2.32
CA ALA A 119 -5.73 -14.26 2.48
C ALA A 119 -5.47 -13.04 1.58
N ILE A 120 -4.20 -12.63 1.42
CA ILE A 120 -3.82 -11.53 0.51
C ILE A 120 -4.17 -11.87 -0.94
N LEU A 121 -3.82 -13.08 -1.39
CA LEU A 121 -4.15 -13.53 -2.76
C LEU A 121 -5.66 -13.55 -2.99
N LEU A 122 -6.43 -14.05 -2.01
CA LEU A 122 -7.88 -14.09 -2.10
C LEU A 122 -8.50 -12.68 -2.08
N HIS A 123 -7.95 -11.75 -1.28
CA HIS A 123 -8.35 -10.35 -1.29
C HIS A 123 -8.21 -9.72 -2.68
N ASN A 124 -7.06 -9.91 -3.33
CA ASN A 124 -6.82 -9.40 -4.68
C ASN A 124 -7.77 -10.04 -5.69
N LEU A 125 -8.00 -11.35 -5.62
CA LEU A 125 -8.97 -12.05 -6.48
C LEU A 125 -10.40 -11.50 -6.31
N MET A 126 -10.80 -11.16 -5.07
CA MET A 126 -12.10 -10.54 -4.81
C MET A 126 -12.21 -9.13 -5.37
N ILE A 127 -11.12 -8.36 -5.44
CA ILE A 127 -11.08 -7.06 -6.12
C ILE A 127 -11.27 -7.27 -7.62
N ASP A 128 -10.47 -8.15 -8.23
CA ASP A 128 -10.53 -8.44 -9.66
C ASP A 128 -11.91 -8.94 -10.10
N ALA A 129 -12.55 -9.79 -9.29
CA ALA A 129 -13.88 -10.30 -9.57
C ALA A 129 -14.96 -9.20 -9.55
N ARG A 130 -14.83 -8.20 -8.66
CA ARG A 130 -15.76 -7.07 -8.59
C ARG A 130 -15.62 -6.17 -9.80
N GLU A 131 -14.40 -5.79 -10.17
CA GLU A 131 -14.16 -4.96 -11.35
C GLU A 131 -14.66 -5.63 -12.64
N ARG A 132 -14.45 -6.94 -12.81
CA ARG A 132 -15.02 -7.69 -13.94
C ARG A 132 -16.54 -7.67 -13.94
N SER A 133 -17.16 -7.78 -12.76
CA SER A 133 -18.62 -7.72 -12.61
C SER A 133 -19.16 -6.33 -12.94
N ASP A 134 -18.44 -5.28 -12.55
CA ASP A 134 -18.79 -3.89 -12.84
C ASP A 134 -18.66 -3.58 -14.33
N VAL A 135 -17.66 -4.13 -15.02
CA VAL A 135 -17.54 -4.08 -16.50
C VAL A 135 -18.68 -4.83 -17.19
N CYS A 136 -19.06 -6.00 -16.67
CA CYS A 136 -20.19 -6.75 -17.23
C CYS A 136 -21.52 -6.01 -17.04
N ARG A 137 -21.67 -5.29 -15.92
CA ARG A 137 -22.85 -4.49 -15.59
C ARG A 137 -22.90 -3.16 -16.35
N SER A 138 -21.74 -2.52 -16.60
CA SER A 138 -21.66 -1.27 -17.36
C SER A 138 -21.85 -1.45 -18.86
N ARG A 139 -21.59 -2.64 -19.42
CA ARG A 139 -21.85 -2.96 -20.84
C ARG A 139 -23.33 -2.97 -21.24
N ILE A 140 -24.26 -2.94 -20.28
CA ILE A 140 -25.71 -2.82 -20.55
C ILE A 140 -26.14 -1.34 -20.62
N GLY A 141 -25.29 -0.37 -20.23
CA GLY A 141 -25.63 1.05 -20.16
C GLY A 141 -24.60 1.95 -20.81
N CYS A 142 -24.83 2.28 -22.07
CA CYS A 142 -24.38 3.48 -22.78
C CYS A 142 -22.88 3.77 -22.97
N THR A 143 -22.56 3.98 -24.26
CA THR A 143 -21.51 4.86 -24.77
C THR A 143 -21.70 6.31 -24.31
N LEU A 144 -20.65 6.97 -23.84
CA LEU A 144 -20.07 8.23 -24.34
C LEU A 144 -19.02 8.78 -23.35
N GLU A 145 -17.87 9.11 -23.94
CA GLU A 145 -16.85 10.12 -23.61
C GLU A 145 -16.29 10.37 -22.19
N GLU A 146 -14.96 10.52 -22.21
CA GLU A 146 -14.09 11.33 -21.35
C GLU A 146 -13.87 10.92 -19.89
N THR A 147 -12.67 10.39 -19.61
CA THR A 147 -11.63 11.22 -18.95
C THR A 147 -10.28 10.50 -18.89
N ALA A 148 -9.31 11.00 -19.67
CA ALA A 148 -7.90 10.87 -19.34
C ALA A 148 -7.44 12.20 -18.74
N ARG A 149 -7.10 12.22 -17.44
CA ARG A 149 -6.10 13.09 -16.75
C ARG A 149 -6.35 13.13 -15.25
N VAL A 150 -5.30 12.78 -14.49
CA VAL A 150 -4.66 13.52 -13.37
C VAL A 150 -4.08 12.52 -12.35
N CYS A 151 -2.75 12.53 -12.26
CA CYS A 151 -1.89 12.17 -11.12
C CYS A 151 -2.12 10.82 -10.41
N GLN A 152 -1.38 9.81 -10.86
CA GLN A 152 -1.08 8.58 -10.11
C GLN A 152 -0.34 8.98 -8.84
N VAL A 153 -0.91 9.03 -7.64
CA VAL A 153 -0.29 8.70 -6.32
C VAL A 153 -1.44 8.00 -5.60
N ALA A 154 -1.19 7.08 -4.67
CA ALA A 154 -1.49 7.38 -3.25
C ALA A 154 -1.55 6.24 -2.20
N LEU A 155 -0.43 5.94 -1.50
CA LEU A 155 -0.05 5.71 -0.07
C LEU A 155 -0.88 4.96 1.08
N VAL A 156 -0.16 4.77 2.24
CA VAL A 156 0.02 3.91 3.49
C VAL A 156 -0.99 3.68 4.67
N ALA A 157 -1.07 2.43 5.15
CA ALA A 157 -1.35 1.97 6.53
C ALA A 157 -0.08 1.36 7.11
N LYS A 158 0.10 1.42 8.44
CA LYS A 158 1.17 0.73 9.16
C LYS A 158 0.89 -0.80 9.25
N MET A 159 0.85 -1.43 8.09
CA MET A 159 1.76 -2.51 7.70
C MET A 159 2.46 -2.09 6.38
N GLN A 160 3.00 -0.87 6.43
CA GLN A 160 4.31 -0.49 5.93
C GLN A 160 4.53 -0.69 4.41
N LEU A 161 4.29 0.38 3.62
CA LEU A 161 4.99 0.82 2.40
C LEU A 161 4.78 0.15 1.01
N LEU A 162 4.29 0.92 0.01
CA LEU A 162 5.10 1.73 -0.95
C LEU A 162 4.31 2.00 -2.28
N ILE A 163 3.64 3.15 -2.49
CA ILE A 163 2.77 3.38 -3.69
C ILE A 163 3.45 4.21 -4.79
N ALA A 164 3.51 3.71 -6.04
CA ALA A 164 4.11 4.36 -7.22
C ALA A 164 3.24 5.49 -7.84
N MET A 165 3.86 6.54 -8.41
CA MET A 165 3.24 7.87 -8.67
C MET A 165 3.51 8.51 -10.08
N HIS A 166 2.50 8.82 -10.95
CA HIS A 166 2.41 9.29 -12.39
C HIS A 166 3.32 10.44 -12.74
#